data_AF-T1ZH33-F1
#
_entry.id   AF-T1ZH33-F1
#
_cell.length_a   1.000
_cell.length_b   1.000
_cell.length_c   1.000
_cell.angle_alpha   90.00
_cell.angle_beta   90.00
_cell.angle_gamma   90.00
#
_symmetry.space_group_name_H-M   'P 1'
#
loop_
_entity.id
_entity.type
_entity.pdbx_description
1 polymer ?
#
loop_
_entity_poly.entity_id
_entity_poly.type
_entity_poly.pdbx_seq_one_letter_code
_entity_poly.pdbx_strand_id
1 'polypeptide(L)'
;MLSKEVWKMKKLLSLLLLGIATIFLISCSKQNNLYGKYYDIYDGKAKLVLEFNENGGRFYENETRAITNINTKNKTFTFSVNGRDVVVAYDLKENGTLKYDTGSYFTSGNENIAYKKDSEAYKKALKK
;
A
#
# COMPACT_ATOMS: atom_id res chain seq x y z
N MET A 1 -34.41 44.59 -13.20
CA MET A 1 -34.11 43.34 -13.93
C MET A 1 -32.67 42.85 -13.70
N LEU A 2 -31.65 43.72 -13.70
CA LEU A 2 -30.24 43.35 -13.46
C LEU A 2 -29.93 42.65 -12.11
N SER A 3 -30.67 42.94 -11.04
CA SER A 3 -30.41 42.36 -9.71
C SER A 3 -30.66 40.84 -9.63
N LYS A 4 -31.65 40.32 -10.38
CA LYS A 4 -32.00 38.88 -10.35
C LYS A 4 -30.96 38.01 -11.08
N GLU A 5 -30.38 38.53 -12.15
CA GLU A 5 -29.33 37.84 -12.94
C GLU A 5 -28.01 37.74 -12.14
N VAL A 6 -27.64 38.80 -11.41
CA VAL A 6 -26.45 38.80 -10.53
C VAL A 6 -26.63 37.79 -9.39
N TRP A 7 -27.85 37.62 -8.85
CA TRP A 7 -28.12 36.66 -7.79
C TRP A 7 -28.06 35.20 -8.27
N LYS A 8 -28.53 34.91 -9.48
CA LYS A 8 -28.43 33.58 -10.11
C LYS A 8 -26.97 33.18 -10.36
N MET A 9 -26.13 34.08 -10.88
CA MET A 9 -24.72 33.78 -11.13
C MET A 9 -23.93 33.48 -9.85
N LYS A 10 -24.22 34.18 -8.74
CA LYS A 10 -23.59 33.90 -7.43
C LYS A 10 -23.92 32.50 -6.90
N LYS A 11 -25.16 32.02 -7.08
CA LYS A 11 -25.59 30.68 -6.65
C LYS A 11 -24.95 29.57 -7.48
N LEU A 12 -24.81 29.76 -8.80
CA LEU A 12 -24.18 28.77 -9.69
C LEU A 12 -22.67 28.66 -9.42
N LEU A 13 -21.98 29.77 -9.17
CA LEU A 13 -20.57 29.76 -8.82
C LEU A 13 -20.33 29.05 -7.46
N SER A 14 -21.21 29.29 -6.49
CA SER A 14 -21.16 28.61 -5.18
C SER A 14 -21.42 27.10 -5.29
N LEU A 15 -22.28 26.66 -6.20
CA LEU A 15 -22.59 25.24 -6.41
C LEU A 15 -21.45 24.51 -7.16
N LEU A 16 -20.78 25.21 -8.08
CA LEU A 16 -19.60 24.70 -8.78
C LEU A 16 -18.40 24.53 -7.82
N LEU A 17 -18.20 25.46 -6.88
CA LEU A 17 -17.14 25.33 -5.86
C LEU A 17 -17.36 24.13 -4.92
N LEU A 18 -18.61 23.77 -4.61
CA LEU A 18 -18.89 22.57 -3.80
C LEU A 18 -18.58 21.27 -4.55
N GLY A 19 -18.79 21.22 -5.86
CA GLY A 19 -18.56 20.01 -6.68
C GLY A 19 -17.09 19.67 -6.93
N ILE A 20 -16.18 20.64 -6.83
CA ILE A 20 -14.74 20.41 -7.02
C ILE A 20 -14.07 19.90 -5.73
N ALA A 21 -14.64 20.21 -4.56
CA ALA A 21 -14.11 19.75 -3.27
C ALA A 21 -14.18 18.22 -3.11
N THR A 22 -15.14 17.54 -3.76
CA THR A 22 -15.28 16.08 -3.69
C THR A 22 -14.27 15.30 -4.50
N ILE A 23 -13.54 15.93 -5.45
CA ILE A 23 -12.54 15.24 -6.28
C ILE A 23 -11.18 15.18 -5.58
N PHE A 24 -10.91 16.09 -4.63
CA PHE A 24 -9.66 16.11 -3.85
C PHE A 24 -9.68 15.20 -2.61
N LEU A 25 -10.85 14.66 -2.24
CA LEU A 25 -11.01 13.81 -1.04
C LEU A 25 -10.44 12.38 -1.19
N ILE A 26 -9.98 11.98 -2.39
CA ILE A 26 -9.35 10.66 -2.60
C ILE A 26 -7.85 10.68 -2.30
N SER A 27 -7.25 11.85 -2.08
CA SER A 27 -5.93 11.92 -1.46
C SER A 27 -6.10 11.79 0.05
N CYS A 28 -6.62 10.63 0.52
CA CYS A 28 -6.25 10.11 1.82
C CYS A 28 -4.73 10.29 1.90
N SER A 29 -4.33 11.14 2.83
CA SER A 29 -2.95 11.47 3.17
C SER A 29 -2.01 10.34 2.76
N LYS A 30 -0.96 10.66 2.00
CA LYS A 30 0.22 9.81 1.84
C LYS A 30 0.89 9.61 3.21
N GLN A 31 0.19 9.06 4.19
CA GLN A 31 0.85 8.36 5.27
C GLN A 31 1.42 7.13 4.61
N ASN A 32 2.72 7.17 4.36
CA ASN A 32 3.53 6.05 3.91
C ASN A 32 3.57 4.99 5.03
N ASN A 33 2.40 4.46 5.38
CA ASN A 33 2.21 3.43 6.36
C ASN A 33 2.36 2.06 5.68
N LEU A 34 2.72 1.07 6.49
CA LEU A 34 2.92 -0.30 6.04
C LEU A 34 1.60 -1.00 5.66
N TYR A 35 0.45 -0.46 6.08
CA TYR A 35 -0.84 -1.13 5.88
C TYR A 35 -1.23 -1.17 4.41
N GLY A 36 -1.80 -2.31 4.01
CA GLY A 36 -2.26 -2.55 2.65
C GLY A 36 -1.76 -3.87 2.07
N LYS A 37 -2.07 -4.08 0.79
CA LYS A 37 -1.71 -5.26 0.02
C LYS A 37 -0.48 -4.99 -0.84
N TYR A 38 0.41 -5.95 -0.91
CA TYR A 38 1.68 -5.86 -1.63
C TYR A 38 1.83 -7.05 -2.56
N TYR A 39 2.23 -6.76 -3.80
CA TYR A 39 2.26 -7.72 -4.88
C TYR A 39 3.68 -7.89 -5.40
N ASP A 40 4.09 -9.13 -5.59
CA ASP A 40 5.16 -9.45 -6.52
C ASP A 40 4.60 -9.30 -7.94
N ILE A 41 5.37 -8.68 -8.83
CA ILE A 41 4.97 -8.45 -10.21
C ILE A 41 6.03 -9.01 -11.14
N TYR A 42 5.62 -9.99 -11.94
CA TYR A 42 6.44 -10.62 -12.94
C TYR A 42 5.65 -10.74 -14.25
N ASP A 43 6.24 -10.29 -15.36
CA ASP A 43 5.66 -10.38 -16.70
C ASP A 43 4.21 -9.82 -16.76
N GLY A 44 4.04 -8.57 -16.31
CA GLY A 44 2.73 -7.90 -16.21
C GLY A 44 1.71 -8.51 -15.24
N LYS A 45 2.02 -9.62 -14.55
CA LYS A 45 1.09 -10.32 -13.65
C LYS A 45 1.40 -10.01 -12.19
N ALA A 46 0.37 -9.62 -11.45
CA ALA A 46 0.48 -9.35 -10.02
C ALA A 46 0.07 -10.57 -9.20
N LYS A 47 0.97 -11.03 -8.33
CA LYS A 47 0.72 -12.06 -7.31
C LYS A 47 0.74 -11.41 -5.93
N LEU A 48 -0.34 -11.54 -5.17
CA LEU A 48 -0.38 -11.06 -3.78
C LEU A 48 0.63 -11.86 -2.95
N VAL A 49 1.54 -11.18 -2.25
CA VAL A 49 2.55 -11.82 -1.41
C VAL A 49 2.49 -11.36 0.03
N LEU A 50 2.13 -10.10 0.31
CA LEU A 50 2.01 -9.60 1.69
C LEU A 50 0.74 -8.77 1.85
N GLU A 51 0.11 -8.86 3.02
CA GLU A 51 -0.97 -7.98 3.44
C GLU A 51 -0.77 -7.60 4.90
N PHE A 52 -0.75 -6.30 5.18
CA PHE A 52 -0.64 -5.76 6.53
C PHE A 52 -1.91 -5.00 6.90
N ASN A 53 -2.38 -5.20 8.12
CA ASN A 53 -3.50 -4.50 8.73
C ASN A 53 -3.18 -4.12 10.17
N GLU A 54 -4.13 -3.50 10.87
CA GLU A 54 -3.96 -3.06 12.25
C GLU A 54 -3.69 -4.19 13.26
N ASN A 55 -4.09 -5.42 12.92
CA ASN A 55 -3.99 -6.61 13.79
C ASN A 55 -2.85 -7.55 13.39
N GLY A 56 -1.92 -7.10 12.55
CA GLY A 56 -0.84 -7.92 11.99
C GLY A 56 -0.97 -8.06 10.48
N GLY A 57 -0.99 -9.28 9.96
CA GLY A 57 -1.02 -9.47 8.52
C GLY A 57 -0.95 -10.91 8.05
N ARG A 58 -0.74 -11.09 6.75
CA ARG A 58 -0.61 -12.38 6.08
C ARG A 58 0.57 -12.35 5.12
N PHE A 59 1.37 -13.40 5.15
CA PHE A 59 2.42 -13.68 4.17
C PHE A 59 1.94 -14.86 3.29
N TYR A 60 1.70 -14.58 2.01
CA TYR A 60 1.16 -15.52 1.04
C TYR A 60 2.30 -16.24 0.29
N GLU A 61 2.79 -17.33 0.88
CA GLU A 61 3.72 -18.27 0.23
C GLU A 61 2.95 -19.48 -0.32
N ASN A 62 3.60 -20.65 -0.46
CA ASN A 62 2.90 -21.93 -0.71
C ASN A 62 1.84 -22.21 0.36
N GLU A 63 2.13 -21.85 1.59
CA GLU A 63 1.19 -21.82 2.70
C GLU A 63 1.03 -20.38 3.17
N THR A 64 -0.21 -19.98 3.46
CA THR A 64 -0.45 -18.64 4.00
C THR A 64 -0.08 -18.62 5.48
N ARG A 65 0.83 -17.73 5.86
CA ARG A 65 1.31 -17.56 7.23
C ARG A 65 0.73 -16.30 7.84
N ALA A 66 0.38 -16.37 9.13
CA ALA A 66 0.01 -15.17 9.88
C ALA A 66 1.27 -14.37 10.22
N ILE A 67 1.20 -13.07 10.01
CA ILE A 67 2.18 -12.12 10.55
C ILE A 67 1.70 -11.77 11.95
N THR A 68 2.46 -12.20 12.95
CA THR A 68 2.11 -12.13 14.38
C THR A 68 2.55 -10.83 15.05
N ASN A 69 3.52 -10.14 14.46
CA ASN A 69 4.04 -8.88 15.00
C ASN A 69 4.52 -7.95 13.88
N ILE A 70 4.31 -6.64 14.06
CA ILE A 70 4.82 -5.59 13.17
C ILE A 70 5.48 -4.54 14.06
N ASN A 71 6.80 -4.37 13.92
CA ASN A 71 7.56 -3.35 14.62
C ASN A 71 7.97 -2.25 13.64
N THR A 72 7.11 -1.23 13.53
CA THR A 72 7.32 -0.10 12.61
C THR A 72 8.54 0.75 12.96
N LYS A 73 8.93 0.80 14.25
CA LYS A 73 10.13 1.52 14.71
C LYS A 73 11.41 0.87 14.21
N ASN A 74 11.49 -0.46 14.30
CA ASN A 74 12.65 -1.23 13.87
C ASN A 74 12.56 -1.67 12.41
N LYS A 75 11.45 -1.34 11.73
CA LYS A 75 11.11 -1.78 10.38
C LYS A 75 11.23 -3.30 10.21
N THR A 76 10.59 -4.05 11.10
CA THR A 76 10.52 -5.50 11.01
C THR A 76 9.09 -6.01 11.11
N PHE A 77 8.84 -7.20 10.58
CA PHE A 77 7.64 -7.98 10.87
C PHE A 77 8.02 -9.43 11.19
N THR A 78 7.14 -10.15 11.87
CA THR A 78 7.40 -11.52 12.33
C THR A 78 6.28 -12.44 11.87
N PHE A 79 6.66 -13.63 11.40
CA PHE A 79 5.76 -14.74 11.19
C PHE A 79 6.35 -16.00 11.82
N SER A 80 5.51 -17.00 12.10
CA SER A 80 5.94 -18.24 12.74
C SER A 80 5.92 -19.42 11.77
N VAL A 81 6.95 -20.26 11.83
CA VAL A 81 7.07 -21.50 11.07
C VAL A 81 7.55 -22.61 12.00
N ASN A 82 6.76 -23.68 12.09
CA ASN A 82 7.07 -24.84 12.94
C ASN A 82 7.43 -24.45 14.39
N GLY A 83 6.71 -23.49 14.96
CA GLY A 83 6.93 -22.98 16.32
C GLY A 83 8.17 -22.09 16.48
N ARG A 84 8.81 -21.66 15.39
CA ARG A 84 9.93 -20.71 15.40
C ARG A 84 9.53 -19.41 14.74
N ASP A 85 9.88 -18.31 15.39
CA ASP A 85 9.65 -16.98 14.86
C ASP A 85 10.75 -16.58 13.87
N VAL A 86 10.32 -16.09 12.71
CA VAL A 86 11.17 -15.53 11.68
C VAL A 86 10.95 -14.03 11.66
N VAL A 87 12.02 -13.26 11.90
CA VAL A 87 11.99 -11.80 11.89
C VAL A 87 12.50 -11.30 10.54
N VAL A 88 11.65 -10.57 9.82
CA VAL A 88 11.92 -10.04 8.49
C VAL A 88 12.15 -8.55 8.58
N ALA A 89 13.31 -8.08 8.10
CA ALA A 89 13.56 -6.66 7.94
C ALA A 89 12.91 -6.15 6.66
N TYR A 90 12.39 -4.93 6.69
CA TYR A 90 11.80 -4.29 5.51
C TYR A 90 12.22 -2.83 5.35
N ASP A 91 12.08 -2.31 4.14
CA ASP A 91 12.19 -0.89 3.84
C ASP A 91 11.11 -0.47 2.84
N LEU A 92 10.18 0.38 3.30
CA LEU A 92 9.09 0.92 2.50
C LEU A 92 9.47 2.29 1.93
N LYS A 93 9.59 2.37 0.62
CA LYS A 93 9.81 3.63 -0.11
C LYS A 93 8.50 4.37 -0.35
N GLU A 94 8.55 5.69 -0.43
CA GLU A 94 7.37 6.56 -0.66
C GLU A 94 6.59 6.24 -1.95
N ASN A 95 7.28 5.70 -2.95
CA ASN A 95 6.65 5.30 -4.22
C ASN A 95 5.86 3.97 -4.12
N GLY A 96 5.83 3.34 -2.96
CA GLY A 96 5.15 2.06 -2.70
C GLY A 96 6.00 0.80 -2.93
N THR A 97 7.31 0.94 -3.16
CA THR A 97 8.23 -0.21 -3.22
C THR A 97 8.55 -0.68 -1.80
N LEU A 98 8.24 -1.93 -1.49
CA LEU A 98 8.63 -2.61 -0.26
C LEU A 98 9.76 -3.59 -0.57
N LYS A 99 10.95 -3.29 -0.07
CA LYS A 99 12.03 -4.29 -0.02
C LYS A 99 11.93 -5.04 1.29
N TYR A 100 12.11 -6.35 1.29
CA TYR A 100 12.15 -7.14 2.51
C TYR A 100 13.13 -8.30 2.38
N ASP A 101 13.75 -8.66 3.51
CA ASP A 101 14.76 -9.71 3.58
C ASP A 101 14.29 -10.81 4.52
N THR A 102 13.98 -11.97 3.97
CA THR A 102 13.53 -13.15 4.74
C THR A 102 14.67 -13.90 5.42
N GLY A 103 15.91 -13.42 5.30
CA GLY A 103 17.11 -14.12 5.74
C GLY A 103 17.21 -15.51 5.10
N SER A 104 17.89 -16.44 5.77
CA SER A 104 18.07 -17.82 5.31
C SER A 104 16.79 -18.69 5.33
N TYR A 105 15.62 -18.07 5.47
CA TYR A 105 14.36 -18.80 5.45
C TYR A 105 14.08 -19.40 4.06
N PHE A 106 14.37 -18.66 2.99
CA PHE A 106 14.34 -19.21 1.63
C PHE A 106 15.72 -19.74 1.24
N THR A 107 15.74 -20.83 0.48
CA THR A 107 16.97 -21.45 -0.04
C THR A 107 17.58 -20.70 -1.23
N SER A 108 16.81 -19.81 -1.84
CA SER A 108 17.22 -18.96 -2.96
C SER A 108 16.94 -17.51 -2.61
N GLY A 109 17.94 -16.63 -2.73
CA GLY A 109 17.80 -15.17 -2.68
C GLY A 109 16.94 -14.63 -1.53
N ASN A 110 17.55 -14.08 -0.49
CA ASN A 110 16.81 -13.65 0.69
C ASN A 110 16.14 -12.28 0.51
N GLU A 111 16.62 -11.48 -0.45
CA GLU A 111 16.11 -10.17 -0.78
C GLU A 111 14.93 -10.24 -1.76
N ASN A 112 13.82 -9.64 -1.36
CA ASN A 112 12.57 -9.64 -2.10
C ASN A 112 12.07 -8.20 -2.32
N ILE A 113 11.30 -8.01 -3.40
CA ILE A 113 10.64 -6.74 -3.71
C ILE A 113 9.15 -7.01 -3.91
N ALA A 114 8.32 -6.23 -3.23
CA ALA A 114 6.89 -6.20 -3.47
C ALA A 114 6.40 -4.76 -3.65
N TYR A 115 5.27 -4.60 -4.34
CA TYR A 115 4.71 -3.31 -4.70
C TYR A 115 3.36 -3.11 -4.03
N LYS A 116 3.22 -2.02 -3.25
CA LYS A 116 1.95 -1.66 -2.61
C LYS A 116 0.89 -1.43 -3.68
N LYS A 117 -0.29 -2.03 -3.54
CA LYS A 117 -1.40 -1.90 -4.47
C LYS A 117 -1.66 -0.42 -4.81
N ASP A 118 -1.93 -0.15 -6.08
CA ASP A 118 -2.30 1.17 -6.61
C ASP A 118 -1.23 2.27 -6.48
N SER A 119 -0.04 1.94 -5.97
CA SER A 119 1.10 2.84 -5.90
C SER A 119 1.73 3.12 -7.27
N GLU A 120 2.54 4.17 -7.35
CA GLU A 120 3.29 4.51 -8.56
C GLU A 120 4.24 3.38 -8.97
N ALA A 121 4.93 2.75 -8.02
CA ALA A 121 5.79 1.61 -8.30
C ALA A 121 5.02 0.40 -8.82
N TYR A 122 3.83 0.11 -8.26
CA TYR A 122 2.94 -0.96 -8.71
C TYR A 122 2.49 -0.76 -10.15
N LYS A 123 1.95 0.42 -10.47
CA LYS A 123 1.50 0.77 -11.83
C LYS A 123 2.65 0.69 -12.85
N LYS A 124 3.86 1.08 -12.44
CA LYS A 124 5.05 1.01 -13.30
C LYS A 124 5.51 -0.43 -13.53
N ALA A 125 5.48 -1.27 -12.50
CA ALA A 125 5.88 -2.67 -12.59
C ALA A 125 4.92 -3.49 -13.48
N LEU A 126 3.61 -3.21 -13.44
CA LEU A 126 2.62 -3.88 -14.30
C LEU A 126 2.77 -3.62 -15.81
N LYS A 127 3.48 -2.55 -16.19
CA LYS A 127 3.68 -2.17 -17.60
C LYS A 127 4.94 -2.79 -18.22
N LYS A 128 5.72 -3.51 -17.42
CA LYS A 128 6.90 -4.25 -17.87
C LYS A 128 6.48 -5.62 -18.35
#